data_AF-A0A4Y2GKS7-F1
#
_entry.id   AF-A0A4Y2GKS7-F1
#
_cell.length_a   1.000
_cell.length_b   1.000
_cell.length_c   1.000
_cell.angle_alpha   90.00
_cell.angle_beta   90.00
_cell.angle_gamma   90.00
#
_symmetry.space_group_name_H-M   'P 1'
#
loop_
_entity.id
_entity.type
_entity.pdbx_description
1 polymer ?
#
loop_
_entity_poly.entity_id
_entity_poly.type
_entity_poly.pdbx_seq_one_letter_code
_entity_poly.pdbx_strand_id
1 'polypeptide(L)'
;MTYPLLFPRGECSWNTGMEHVEERRTAKRTRVTQLQYYAYRLSQRNGFSILHNRRSPRHMQQNYQDAMAMVRKFGKPDLFLTFTCNPSWSEILNSMEGVQRPEDRPDIIVRVFIMKLKELLEDICKHGIFGTVLAYIYVIEFQKRGLPHAHILLTLDSESKIRTKDDIDKFVSAELPDPCTDLRLFQIVTKCMVHGPCGTININSPCMRDGQCCKSFPKQFKDDTEENVNGYPIYRRRATEPVQVGKYSIDNRWVVPYNPWLLKKFNAHINVEVCASVKSVKYLYKYVYKGHDAASVKIQKEGALDHDEILSFVEGRYVSAPEAMWRLNEFNLSHKSHTVVRLAVHLPQHQPIVYQDGQEAQAIERAALRKTTLTSWFELNKNDPSAHNISYSDIPQYYVFDKSTTNWKKRQRGGQNVIGRLPVVSILDSERYYLRMLLLRKSGAISFDDILTVNGLRCITFQHACQEYGLLRGDQQWHDALNEAAQFQSPRQLRMLFAMICGFGEVEDVPDLWVQHQVSLCEDFVHRYSEQTGPHYALADIEELLTSYNLSLQKLHLPTVDLPASVLERANFDVVEEQAKANSYTMQLNSEQRNVVEILLSAVYNNAADTPKCYF
;
A
#
# COMPACT_ATOMS: atom_id res chain seq x y z
N MET A 1 -9.25 6.34 22.65
CA MET A 1 -10.70 6.54 22.91
C MET A 1 -11.45 6.15 21.65
N THR A 2 -12.27 5.11 21.75
CA THR A 2 -13.01 4.47 20.64
C THR A 2 -14.39 5.10 20.55
N TYR A 3 -14.84 5.55 19.37
CA TYR A 3 -16.21 6.03 19.16
C TYR A 3 -16.93 5.12 18.17
N PRO A 4 -17.80 4.20 18.64
CA PRO A 4 -18.68 3.45 17.77
C PRO A 4 -19.86 4.29 17.30
N LEU A 5 -20.33 3.95 16.10
CA LEU A 5 -21.36 4.68 15.38
C LEU A 5 -22.73 4.47 16.00
N LEU A 6 -23.38 5.60 16.28
CA LEU A 6 -24.51 5.65 17.19
C LEU A 6 -25.87 5.69 16.54
N PHE A 7 -26.01 5.63 15.21
CA PHE A 7 -27.29 5.87 14.51
C PHE A 7 -27.44 5.21 13.13
N PRO A 8 -27.33 3.87 13.00
CA PRO A 8 -27.34 3.20 11.69
C PRO A 8 -28.72 3.09 11.01
N ARG A 9 -29.81 3.54 11.65
CA ARG A 9 -31.19 3.43 11.13
C ARG A 9 -31.97 4.75 11.10
N GLY A 10 -31.30 5.90 11.26
CA GLY A 10 -31.94 7.22 11.23
C GLY A 10 -32.67 7.62 12.53
N GLU A 11 -32.33 6.99 13.65
CA GLU A 11 -32.86 7.36 14.97
C GLU A 11 -32.30 8.73 15.42
N CYS A 12 -33.06 9.48 16.22
CA CYS A 12 -32.63 10.80 16.73
C CYS A 12 -31.37 10.70 17.60
N SER A 13 -30.44 11.65 17.40
CA SER A 13 -29.24 11.79 18.23
C SER A 13 -29.56 11.94 19.72
N TRP A 14 -28.57 11.68 20.59
CA TRP A 14 -28.72 12.03 21.99
C TRP A 14 -29.05 13.52 22.10
N ASN A 15 -30.06 13.85 22.91
CA ASN A 15 -30.44 15.22 23.21
C ASN A 15 -30.81 15.35 24.70
N THR A 16 -30.81 16.59 25.18
CA THR A 16 -31.02 16.93 26.59
C THR A 16 -32.44 16.66 27.11
N GLY A 17 -33.39 16.33 26.21
CA GLY A 17 -34.77 15.97 26.52
C GLY A 17 -35.04 14.46 26.61
N MET A 18 -34.02 13.61 26.44
CA MET A 18 -34.19 12.16 26.42
C MET A 18 -34.39 11.58 27.83
N GLU A 19 -35.52 10.93 28.08
CA GLU A 19 -35.90 10.39 29.39
C GLU A 19 -35.69 8.87 29.51
N HIS A 20 -35.45 8.38 30.73
CA HIS A 20 -35.48 6.94 30.99
C HIS A 20 -36.90 6.40 30.85
N VAL A 21 -37.05 5.10 30.53
CA VAL A 21 -38.34 4.40 30.66
C VAL A 21 -38.80 4.46 32.12
N GLU A 22 -40.11 4.54 32.36
CA GLU A 22 -40.69 4.82 33.69
C GLU A 22 -40.11 3.91 34.79
N GLU A 23 -39.95 2.63 34.49
CA GLU A 23 -39.41 1.60 35.38
C GLU A 23 -37.97 1.85 35.85
N ARG A 24 -37.20 2.68 35.14
CA ARG A 24 -35.80 2.99 35.45
C ARG A 24 -35.59 4.41 35.97
N ARG A 25 -36.67 5.19 36.12
CA ARG A 25 -36.60 6.56 36.67
C ARG A 25 -36.40 6.51 38.18
N THR A 26 -35.56 7.41 38.69
CA THR A 26 -35.48 7.69 40.14
C THR A 26 -35.68 9.18 40.36
N ALA A 27 -36.01 9.58 41.60
CA ALA A 27 -36.25 10.98 41.96
C ALA A 27 -35.08 11.94 41.60
N LYS A 28 -33.86 11.41 41.44
CA LYS A 28 -32.66 12.18 41.06
C LYS A 28 -32.19 11.93 39.61
N ARG A 29 -32.71 10.91 38.92
CA ARG A 29 -32.30 10.55 37.55
C ARG A 29 -33.53 10.17 36.72
N THR A 30 -34.09 11.17 36.06
CA THR A 30 -35.21 11.03 35.12
C THR A 30 -34.75 11.02 33.65
N ARG A 31 -33.53 11.52 33.38
CA ARG A 31 -32.98 11.68 32.03
C ARG A 31 -31.83 10.73 31.73
N VAL A 32 -31.75 10.31 30.47
CA VAL A 32 -30.64 9.49 29.96
C VAL A 32 -29.43 10.39 29.76
N THR A 33 -28.34 10.10 30.48
CA THR A 33 -27.10 10.85 30.26
C THR A 33 -26.46 10.46 28.94
N GLN A 34 -25.69 11.37 28.36
CA GLN A 34 -24.93 11.12 27.14
C GLN A 34 -24.03 9.87 27.27
N LEU A 35 -23.45 9.67 28.46
CA LEU A 35 -22.64 8.49 28.79
C LEU A 35 -23.46 7.18 28.74
N GLN A 36 -24.64 7.14 29.36
CA GLN A 36 -25.52 5.96 29.34
C GLN A 36 -26.03 5.65 27.93
N TYR A 37 -26.40 6.72 27.21
CA TYR A 37 -26.88 6.61 25.85
C TYR A 37 -25.83 6.01 24.92
N TYR A 38 -24.59 6.51 24.98
CA TYR A 38 -23.52 5.98 24.16
C TYR A 38 -23.11 4.57 24.58
N ALA A 39 -22.95 4.29 25.88
CA ALA A 39 -22.61 2.95 26.38
C ALA A 39 -23.54 1.83 25.85
N TYR A 40 -24.86 2.07 25.79
CA TYR A 40 -25.84 1.11 25.25
C TYR A 40 -25.66 0.80 23.75
N ARG A 41 -25.18 1.78 22.97
CA ARG A 41 -25.05 1.65 21.52
C ARG A 41 -23.71 1.06 21.09
N LEU A 42 -22.71 1.12 21.96
CA LEU A 42 -21.36 0.60 21.73
C LEU A 42 -21.26 -0.91 22.01
N SER A 43 -22.30 -1.53 22.55
CA SER A 43 -22.34 -2.95 22.91
C SER A 43 -22.16 -3.85 21.67
N GLN A 44 -21.28 -4.86 21.73
CA GLN A 44 -21.27 -5.95 20.75
C GLN A 44 -22.61 -6.70 20.78
N ARG A 45 -23.17 -7.02 19.60
CA ARG A 45 -24.41 -7.81 19.44
C ARG A 45 -24.22 -8.83 18.33
N ASN A 46 -24.88 -9.98 18.45
CA ASN A 46 -24.89 -10.99 17.40
C ASN A 46 -25.61 -10.45 16.15
N GLY A 47 -24.93 -10.42 15.00
CA GLY A 47 -25.53 -10.19 13.68
C GLY A 47 -25.32 -8.81 13.01
N PHE A 48 -24.61 -7.85 13.61
CA PHE A 48 -24.37 -6.55 12.94
C PHE A 48 -23.14 -5.78 13.43
N SER A 49 -22.23 -5.42 12.51
CA SER A 49 -21.20 -4.39 12.73
C SER A 49 -20.82 -3.68 11.42
N ILE A 50 -21.19 -2.39 11.31
CA ILE A 50 -20.75 -1.49 10.22
C ILE A 50 -19.22 -1.32 10.18
N LEU A 51 -18.55 -1.59 11.30
CA LEU A 51 -17.11 -1.36 11.48
C LEU A 51 -16.23 -2.51 10.95
N HIS A 52 -16.78 -3.72 10.78
CA HIS A 52 -15.95 -4.92 10.57
C HIS A 52 -15.79 -5.34 9.10
N ASN A 53 -16.74 -5.06 8.20
CA ASN A 53 -16.67 -5.62 6.83
C ASN A 53 -15.90 -4.79 5.79
N ARG A 54 -15.74 -3.48 5.98
CA ARG A 54 -14.95 -2.64 5.07
C ARG A 54 -13.57 -2.42 5.69
N ARG A 55 -12.53 -3.05 5.11
CA ARG A 55 -11.08 -2.94 5.44
C ARG A 55 -10.47 -4.01 6.38
N SER A 56 -10.91 -5.27 6.35
CA SER A 56 -10.07 -6.36 6.91
C SER A 56 -8.73 -6.47 6.15
N PRO A 57 -7.66 -7.02 6.75
CA PRO A 57 -6.40 -7.26 6.03
C PRO A 57 -6.63 -7.98 4.69
N ARG A 58 -7.51 -8.99 4.69
CA ARG A 58 -7.94 -9.70 3.47
C ARG A 58 -8.59 -8.77 2.44
N HIS A 59 -9.49 -7.88 2.85
CA HIS A 59 -10.12 -6.91 1.93
C HIS A 59 -9.10 -5.92 1.34
N MET A 60 -8.17 -5.43 2.17
CA MET A 60 -7.12 -4.50 1.73
C MET A 60 -6.18 -5.17 0.73
N GLN A 61 -5.76 -6.41 1.01
CA GLN A 61 -4.96 -7.21 0.09
C GLN A 61 -5.66 -7.42 -1.26
N GLN A 62 -6.97 -7.62 -1.26
CA GLN A 62 -7.73 -7.77 -2.50
C GLN A 62 -7.81 -6.46 -3.30
N ASN A 63 -8.03 -5.32 -2.65
CA ASN A 63 -8.00 -4.02 -3.32
C ASN A 63 -6.62 -3.72 -3.89
N TYR A 64 -5.57 -4.11 -3.17
CA TYR A 64 -4.20 -4.00 -3.62
C TYR A 64 -3.95 -4.77 -4.91
N GLN A 65 -4.30 -6.05 -4.93
CA GLN A 65 -4.19 -6.88 -6.13
C GLN A 65 -5.03 -6.35 -7.30
N ASP A 66 -6.23 -5.81 -7.03
CA ASP A 66 -7.05 -5.20 -8.07
C ASP A 66 -6.36 -3.97 -8.70
N ALA A 67 -5.72 -3.15 -7.89
CA ALA A 67 -4.98 -2.00 -8.37
C ALA A 67 -3.71 -2.40 -9.14
N MET A 68 -3.03 -3.48 -8.73
CA MET A 68 -1.93 -4.06 -9.51
C MET A 68 -2.38 -4.58 -10.88
N ALA A 69 -3.58 -5.14 -10.99
CA ALA A 69 -4.12 -5.53 -12.30
C ALA A 69 -4.31 -4.30 -13.23
N MET A 70 -4.63 -3.12 -12.68
CA MET A 70 -4.66 -1.88 -13.46
C MET A 70 -3.25 -1.45 -13.88
N VAL A 71 -2.26 -1.53 -12.98
CA VAL A 71 -0.85 -1.23 -13.29
C VAL A 71 -0.31 -2.17 -14.37
N ARG A 72 -0.63 -3.46 -14.32
CA ARG A 72 -0.27 -4.41 -15.36
C ARG A 72 -0.87 -4.05 -16.73
N LYS A 73 -2.11 -3.54 -16.76
CA LYS A 73 -2.80 -3.20 -18.01
C LYS A 73 -2.36 -1.85 -18.60
N PHE A 74 -2.16 -0.84 -17.77
CA PHE A 74 -1.95 0.54 -18.20
C PHE A 74 -0.53 1.07 -17.94
N GLY A 75 0.32 0.29 -17.28
CA GLY A 75 1.64 0.70 -16.82
C GLY A 75 1.60 1.38 -15.44
N LYS A 76 2.78 1.76 -14.97
CA LYS A 76 2.94 2.50 -13.70
C LYS A 76 2.19 3.85 -13.75
N PRO A 77 1.67 4.34 -12.60
CA PRO A 77 1.21 5.70 -12.48
C PRO A 77 2.32 6.72 -12.80
N ASP A 78 1.94 7.85 -13.38
CA ASP A 78 2.84 8.96 -13.75
C ASP A 78 2.77 10.10 -12.73
N LEU A 79 1.62 10.29 -12.09
CA LEU A 79 1.41 11.33 -11.08
C LEU A 79 0.84 10.75 -9.80
N PHE A 80 1.29 11.31 -8.69
CA PHE A 80 0.72 11.13 -7.37
C PHE A 80 0.24 12.46 -6.83
N LEU A 81 -1.02 12.50 -6.40
CA LEU A 81 -1.60 13.66 -5.78
C LEU A 81 -2.08 13.32 -4.39
N THR A 82 -1.89 14.27 -3.48
CA THR A 82 -2.63 14.27 -2.22
C THR A 82 -3.54 15.47 -2.15
N PHE A 83 -4.74 15.31 -1.60
CA PHE A 83 -5.70 16.40 -1.44
C PHE A 83 -6.27 16.38 -0.03
N THR A 84 -5.94 17.39 0.76
CA THR A 84 -6.46 17.55 2.12
C THR A 84 -7.63 18.52 2.13
N CYS A 85 -8.70 18.16 2.85
CA CYS A 85 -9.82 19.08 3.08
C CYS A 85 -9.34 20.39 3.71
N ASN A 86 -9.80 21.53 3.18
CA ASN A 86 -9.60 22.82 3.82
C ASN A 86 -10.87 23.19 4.62
N PRO A 87 -10.83 23.23 5.96
CA PRO A 87 -11.99 23.58 6.78
C PRO A 87 -12.41 25.06 6.62
N SER A 88 -11.58 25.90 5.99
CA SER A 88 -11.88 27.31 5.70
C SER A 88 -12.60 27.54 4.36
N TRP A 89 -13.05 26.49 3.67
CA TRP A 89 -13.87 26.66 2.47
C TRP A 89 -15.19 27.37 2.80
N SER A 90 -15.61 28.28 1.93
CA SER A 90 -16.84 29.06 2.15
C SER A 90 -18.08 28.17 2.24
N GLU A 91 -18.12 27.07 1.51
CA GLU A 91 -19.20 26.07 1.59
C GLU A 91 -19.31 25.46 3.00
N ILE A 92 -18.20 25.34 3.72
CA ILE A 92 -18.18 24.87 5.12
C ILE A 92 -18.56 26.03 6.05
N LEU A 93 -17.85 27.16 5.95
CA LEU A 93 -18.01 28.28 6.88
C LEU A 93 -19.42 28.89 6.82
N ASN A 94 -20.01 29.01 5.64
CA ASN A 94 -21.37 29.52 5.46
C ASN A 94 -22.46 28.56 6.00
N SER A 95 -22.09 27.32 6.31
CA SER A 95 -22.99 26.29 6.86
C SER A 95 -22.88 26.17 8.38
N MET A 96 -22.05 27.00 9.04
CA MET A 96 -21.92 27.03 10.50
C MET A 96 -23.00 27.93 11.11
N GLU A 97 -23.62 27.48 12.20
CA GLU A 97 -24.63 28.26 12.93
C GLU A 97 -24.06 28.78 14.27
N GLY A 98 -24.29 30.06 14.56
CA GLY A 98 -23.87 30.68 15.82
C GLY A 98 -22.36 30.59 16.06
N VAL A 99 -21.96 29.88 17.12
CA VAL A 99 -20.55 29.72 17.54
C VAL A 99 -19.92 28.40 17.07
N GLN A 100 -20.59 27.66 16.18
CA GLN A 100 -20.06 26.40 15.64
C GLN A 100 -18.76 26.62 14.87
N ARG A 101 -17.83 25.68 15.00
CA ARG A 101 -16.60 25.60 14.21
C ARG A 101 -16.65 24.39 13.28
N PRO A 102 -15.87 24.37 12.19
CA PRO A 102 -15.83 23.23 11.26
C PRO A 102 -15.60 21.88 11.95
N GLU A 103 -14.76 21.87 12.99
CA GLU A 103 -14.44 20.68 13.80
C GLU A 103 -15.68 20.06 14.47
N ASP A 104 -16.70 20.87 14.76
CA ASP A 104 -17.96 20.46 15.39
C ASP A 104 -18.95 19.86 14.37
N ARG A 105 -18.69 20.01 13.07
CA ARG A 105 -19.57 19.60 11.96
C ARG A 105 -18.87 18.66 10.97
N PRO A 106 -18.45 17.46 11.42
CA PRO A 106 -17.81 16.47 10.56
C PRO A 106 -18.71 16.02 9.39
N ASP A 107 -20.03 16.11 9.55
CA ASP A 107 -21.03 15.82 8.52
C ASP A 107 -20.93 16.80 7.32
N ILE A 108 -20.73 18.08 7.59
CA ILE A 108 -20.52 19.11 6.56
C ILE A 108 -19.16 18.92 5.92
N ILE A 109 -18.10 18.73 6.72
CA ILE A 109 -16.73 18.54 6.23
C ILE A 109 -16.66 17.42 5.19
N VAL A 110 -17.20 16.23 5.49
CA VAL A 110 -17.13 15.09 4.56
C VAL A 110 -17.93 15.32 3.28
N ARG A 111 -19.08 16.01 3.38
CA ARG A 111 -19.94 16.32 2.23
C ARG A 111 -19.27 17.33 1.30
N VAL A 112 -18.71 18.40 1.85
CA VAL A 112 -17.98 19.39 1.04
C VAL A 112 -16.74 18.75 0.43
N PHE A 113 -15.97 17.97 1.20
CA PHE A 113 -14.78 17.32 0.67
C PHE A 113 -15.09 16.36 -0.48
N ILE A 114 -16.14 15.53 -0.39
CA ILE A 114 -16.46 14.63 -1.51
C ILE A 114 -16.95 15.38 -2.75
N MET A 115 -17.62 16.53 -2.59
CA MET A 115 -17.96 17.40 -3.73
C MET A 115 -16.69 17.97 -4.38
N LYS A 116 -15.76 18.50 -3.59
CA LYS A 116 -14.47 19.01 -4.08
C LYS A 116 -13.60 17.93 -4.71
N LEU A 117 -13.60 16.71 -4.16
CA LEU A 117 -12.88 15.58 -4.74
C LEU A 117 -13.47 15.18 -6.10
N LYS A 118 -14.79 15.18 -6.24
CA LYS A 118 -15.45 14.92 -7.54
C LYS A 118 -15.10 15.99 -8.57
N GLU A 119 -15.14 17.26 -8.17
CA GLU A 119 -14.74 18.38 -9.02
C GLU A 119 -13.26 18.27 -9.44
N LEU A 120 -12.36 17.96 -8.51
CA LEU A 120 -10.93 17.71 -8.79
C LEU A 120 -10.74 16.60 -9.83
N LEU A 121 -11.44 15.47 -9.67
CA LEU A 121 -11.35 14.35 -10.62
C LEU A 121 -11.95 14.71 -11.98
N GLU A 122 -13.01 15.53 -12.01
CA GLU A 122 -13.60 16.02 -13.25
C GLU A 122 -12.62 16.93 -14.00
N ASP A 123 -11.95 17.86 -13.32
CA ASP A 123 -10.96 18.69 -13.99
C ASP A 123 -9.76 17.89 -14.48
N ILE A 124 -9.28 16.94 -13.67
CA ILE A 124 -8.17 16.07 -14.05
C ILE A 124 -8.52 15.20 -15.26
N CYS A 125 -9.67 14.51 -15.22
CA CYS A 125 -9.99 13.48 -16.21
C CYS A 125 -10.76 14.00 -17.43
N LYS A 126 -11.56 15.06 -17.31
CA LYS A 126 -12.37 15.61 -18.42
C LYS A 126 -11.78 16.90 -18.97
N HIS A 127 -11.30 17.79 -18.11
CA HIS A 127 -10.67 19.05 -18.56
C HIS A 127 -9.19 18.89 -18.89
N GLY A 128 -8.60 17.73 -18.62
CA GLY A 128 -7.27 17.36 -19.09
C GLY A 128 -6.16 18.21 -18.51
N ILE A 129 -6.23 18.61 -17.22
CA ILE A 129 -5.19 19.45 -16.57
C ILE A 129 -3.79 18.88 -16.80
N PHE A 130 -3.64 17.56 -16.73
CA PHE A 130 -2.37 16.85 -16.92
C PHE A 130 -2.32 16.10 -18.25
N GLY A 131 -3.22 16.40 -19.19
CA GLY A 131 -3.46 15.60 -20.40
C GLY A 131 -4.47 14.47 -20.20
N THR A 132 -4.41 13.47 -21.08
CA THR A 132 -5.38 12.35 -21.12
C THR A 132 -5.06 11.31 -20.06
N VAL A 133 -6.01 11.06 -19.15
CA VAL A 133 -5.91 10.05 -18.10
C VAL A 133 -6.48 8.72 -18.57
N LEU A 134 -5.63 7.70 -18.72
CA LEU A 134 -6.04 6.33 -19.01
C LEU A 134 -6.68 5.66 -17.80
N ALA A 135 -6.08 5.81 -16.62
CA ALA A 135 -6.56 5.17 -15.41
C ALA A 135 -6.27 6.01 -14.17
N TYR A 136 -7.13 5.90 -13.15
CA TYR A 136 -6.86 6.50 -11.85
C TYR A 136 -7.39 5.62 -10.71
N ILE A 137 -6.74 5.75 -9.56
CA ILE A 137 -7.12 5.09 -8.31
C ILE A 137 -7.02 6.14 -7.21
N TYR A 138 -7.99 6.17 -6.30
CA TYR A 138 -7.84 6.97 -5.09
C TYR A 138 -8.23 6.20 -3.83
N VAL A 139 -7.65 6.62 -2.70
CA VAL A 139 -8.00 6.18 -1.35
C VAL A 139 -8.15 7.38 -0.43
N ILE A 140 -9.15 7.29 0.46
CA ILE A 140 -9.43 8.28 1.48
C ILE A 140 -8.86 7.81 2.81
N GLU A 141 -7.91 8.59 3.32
CA GLU A 141 -7.32 8.49 4.64
C GLU A 141 -7.89 9.60 5.53
N PHE A 142 -8.02 9.32 6.82
CA PHE A 142 -8.32 10.33 7.83
C PHE A 142 -7.09 10.43 8.70
N GLN A 143 -6.27 11.47 8.47
CA GLN A 143 -5.06 11.68 9.24
C GLN A 143 -5.41 11.90 10.72
N LYS A 144 -4.43 11.79 11.64
CA LYS A 144 -4.61 11.88 13.10
C LYS A 144 -5.36 13.13 13.61
N ARG A 145 -5.54 14.16 12.77
CA ARG A 145 -6.30 15.39 13.04
C ARG A 145 -7.75 15.38 12.49
N GLY A 146 -8.20 14.27 11.91
CA GLY A 146 -9.60 14.01 11.53
C GLY A 146 -10.01 14.46 10.12
N LEU A 147 -9.31 15.39 9.47
CA LEU A 147 -9.74 15.87 8.14
C LEU A 147 -9.62 14.78 7.06
N PRO A 148 -10.61 14.67 6.15
CA PRO A 148 -10.50 13.80 4.98
C PRO A 148 -9.29 14.18 4.12
N HIS A 149 -8.57 13.16 3.68
CA HIS A 149 -7.38 13.30 2.84
C HIS A 149 -7.41 12.24 1.74
N ALA A 150 -7.33 12.64 0.48
CA ALA A 150 -7.30 11.72 -0.64
C ALA A 150 -5.87 11.52 -1.12
N HIS A 151 -5.49 10.26 -1.36
CA HIS A 151 -4.32 9.86 -2.12
C HIS A 151 -4.79 9.42 -3.50
N ILE A 152 -4.28 10.01 -4.56
CA ILE A 152 -4.74 9.80 -5.95
C ILE A 152 -3.55 9.43 -6.82
N LEU A 153 -3.68 8.35 -7.59
CA LEU A 153 -2.72 7.90 -8.59
C LEU A 153 -3.32 8.08 -9.97
N LEU A 154 -2.56 8.66 -10.90
CA LEU A 154 -2.97 8.85 -12.29
C LEU A 154 -2.00 8.14 -13.23
N THR A 155 -2.54 7.43 -14.21
CA THR A 155 -1.81 6.89 -15.35
C THR A 155 -2.27 7.63 -16.60
N LEU A 156 -1.33 8.32 -17.24
CA LEU A 156 -1.51 9.13 -18.44
C LEU A 156 -1.28 8.29 -19.70
N ASP A 157 -1.86 8.71 -20.82
CA ASP A 157 -1.59 8.11 -22.13
C ASP A 157 -0.18 8.39 -22.62
N SER A 158 0.20 7.80 -23.76
CA SER A 158 1.56 7.92 -24.31
C SER A 158 1.93 9.35 -24.69
N GLU A 159 0.97 10.15 -25.15
CA GLU A 159 1.18 11.53 -25.63
C GLU A 159 1.26 12.52 -24.46
N SER A 160 0.60 12.21 -23.35
CA SER A 160 0.58 13.04 -22.14
C SER A 160 1.65 12.66 -21.12
N LYS A 161 2.54 11.70 -21.43
CA LYS A 161 3.61 11.27 -20.51
C LYS A 161 4.53 12.44 -20.18
N ILE A 162 4.80 12.62 -18.89
CA ILE A 162 5.80 13.56 -18.37
C ILE A 162 7.17 12.90 -18.50
N ARG A 163 7.97 13.32 -19.48
CA ARG A 163 9.25 12.67 -19.83
C ARG A 163 10.45 13.55 -19.61
N THR A 164 10.28 14.86 -19.67
CA THR A 164 11.36 15.83 -19.61
C THR A 164 11.24 16.73 -18.38
N LYS A 165 12.32 17.43 -18.05
CA LYS A 165 12.34 18.48 -17.02
C LYS A 165 11.33 19.59 -17.31
N ASP A 166 11.18 19.96 -18.57
CA ASP A 166 10.20 20.97 -19.01
C ASP A 166 8.76 20.49 -18.82
N ASP A 167 8.48 19.21 -19.08
CA ASP A 167 7.16 18.63 -18.80
C ASP A 167 6.85 18.65 -17.30
N ILE A 168 7.85 18.39 -16.45
CA ILE A 168 7.69 18.44 -14.99
C ILE A 168 7.37 19.87 -14.56
N ASP A 169 8.21 20.83 -14.97
CA ASP A 169 8.09 22.24 -14.58
C ASP A 169 6.81 22.90 -15.12
N LYS A 170 6.26 22.39 -16.22
CA LYS A 170 4.95 22.79 -16.75
C LYS A 170 3.81 22.51 -15.78
N PHE A 171 3.87 21.41 -15.03
CA PHE A 171 2.77 20.96 -14.18
C PHE A 171 3.02 21.09 -12.68
N VAL A 172 4.28 21.08 -12.25
CA VAL A 172 4.68 21.04 -10.85
C VAL A 172 5.68 22.15 -10.55
N SER A 173 5.39 22.93 -9.52
CA SER A 173 6.31 23.89 -8.92
C SER A 173 6.59 23.51 -7.48
N ALA A 174 7.82 23.76 -7.03
CA ALA A 174 8.21 23.67 -5.63
C ALA A 174 8.81 24.99 -5.14
N GLU A 175 8.37 26.11 -5.72
CA GLU A 175 8.86 27.46 -5.41
C GLU A 175 7.74 28.34 -4.83
N LEU A 176 8.12 29.32 -4.03
CA LEU A 176 7.26 30.43 -3.63
C LEU A 176 6.94 31.27 -4.87
N PRO A 177 5.64 31.54 -5.16
CA PRO A 177 5.26 32.46 -6.22
C PRO A 177 5.74 33.88 -5.93
N ASP A 178 5.99 34.67 -6.95
CA ASP A 178 6.27 36.09 -6.76
C ASP A 178 4.97 36.83 -6.38
N PRO A 179 4.89 37.46 -5.18
CA PRO A 179 3.70 38.19 -4.74
C PRO A 179 3.34 39.39 -5.62
N CYS A 180 4.30 39.94 -6.37
CA CYS A 180 4.05 41.03 -7.33
C CYS A 180 3.29 40.54 -8.56
N THR A 181 3.41 39.25 -8.92
CA THR A 181 2.78 38.68 -10.12
C THR A 181 1.52 37.86 -9.80
N ASP A 182 1.53 37.07 -8.72
CA ASP A 182 0.39 36.25 -8.30
C ASP A 182 0.29 36.19 -6.76
N LEU A 183 -0.15 37.32 -6.18
CA LEU A 183 -0.36 37.44 -4.74
C LEU A 183 -1.30 36.35 -4.18
N ARG A 184 -2.33 35.96 -4.94
CA ARG A 184 -3.29 34.94 -4.50
C ARG A 184 -2.61 33.59 -4.38
N LEU A 185 -1.85 33.16 -5.38
CA LEU A 185 -1.12 31.89 -5.30
C LEU A 185 -0.06 31.95 -4.20
N PHE A 186 0.66 33.06 -4.04
CA PHE A 186 1.62 33.25 -2.95
C PHE A 186 0.99 33.03 -1.58
N GLN A 187 -0.18 33.63 -1.32
CA GLN A 187 -0.93 33.45 -0.07
C GLN A 187 -1.36 31.99 0.15
N ILE A 188 -1.78 31.28 -0.91
CA ILE A 188 -2.18 29.88 -0.80
C ILE A 188 -0.96 28.99 -0.53
N VAL A 189 0.16 29.20 -1.23
CA VAL A 189 1.38 28.40 -1.08
C VAL A 189 1.97 28.59 0.32
N THR A 190 2.11 29.83 0.79
CA THR A 190 2.63 30.12 2.13
C THR A 190 1.74 29.55 3.24
N LYS A 191 0.42 29.53 3.04
CA LYS A 191 -0.53 28.96 4.00
C LYS A 191 -0.59 27.43 3.99
N CYS A 192 -0.62 26.83 2.81
CA CYS A 192 -1.02 25.44 2.61
C CYS A 192 0.10 24.52 2.13
N MET A 193 1.16 25.04 1.51
CA MET A 193 2.19 24.22 0.85
C MET A 193 3.59 24.39 1.47
N VAL A 194 3.71 25.05 2.62
CA VAL A 194 4.97 25.08 3.38
C VAL A 194 5.02 23.86 4.30
N HIS A 195 6.05 23.03 4.14
CA HIS A 195 6.36 22.00 5.12
C HIS A 195 6.69 22.69 6.45
N GLY A 196 5.98 22.30 7.52
CA GLY A 196 6.14 22.94 8.81
C GLY A 196 7.60 22.92 9.27
N PRO A 197 8.07 23.96 10.00
CA PRO A 197 9.43 24.01 10.47
C PRO A 197 9.70 22.73 11.27
N CYS A 198 10.79 22.07 10.92
CA CYS A 198 11.26 20.83 11.53
C CYS A 198 12.78 20.84 11.54
N GLY A 199 13.41 19.73 11.88
CA GLY A 199 14.86 19.67 12.01
C GLY A 199 15.31 20.50 13.21
N THR A 200 16.38 21.27 13.01
CA THR A 200 16.93 22.17 14.03
C THR A 200 15.98 23.29 14.43
N ILE A 201 15.06 23.70 13.53
CA ILE A 201 14.09 24.78 13.79
C ILE A 201 12.98 24.31 14.74
N ASN A 202 12.63 23.01 14.70
CA ASN A 202 11.66 22.42 15.61
C ASN A 202 11.82 20.89 15.68
N ILE A 203 12.56 20.43 16.68
CA ILE A 203 12.83 19.00 16.88
C ILE A 203 11.57 18.20 17.29
N ASN A 204 10.54 18.88 17.81
CA ASN A 204 9.29 18.26 18.26
C ASN A 204 8.25 18.10 17.14
N SER A 205 8.59 18.46 15.91
CA SER A 205 7.67 18.32 14.78
C SER A 205 7.32 16.84 14.54
N PRO A 206 6.04 16.49 14.25
CA PRO A 206 5.62 15.09 14.05
C PRO A 206 6.32 14.33 12.92
N CYS A 207 6.99 15.05 12.01
CA CYS A 207 7.78 14.48 10.93
C CYS A 207 9.20 14.08 11.38
N MET A 208 9.64 14.48 12.57
CA MET A 208 10.96 14.13 13.09
C MET A 208 11.00 12.67 13.54
N ARG A 209 12.01 11.94 13.06
CA ARG A 209 12.40 10.62 13.58
C ARG A 209 13.91 10.59 13.67
N ASP A 210 14.43 10.09 14.79
CA ASP A 210 15.86 9.88 14.97
C ASP A 210 16.69 11.15 14.67
N GLY A 211 16.18 12.31 15.11
CA GLY A 211 16.83 13.62 14.93
C GLY A 211 16.73 14.21 13.52
N GLN A 212 16.11 13.52 12.55
CA GLN A 212 15.98 13.98 11.17
C GLN A 212 14.52 14.04 10.71
N CYS A 213 14.22 14.91 9.74
CA CYS A 213 12.91 14.94 9.13
C CYS A 213 12.71 13.70 8.23
N CYS A 214 11.69 12.90 8.49
CA CYS A 214 11.38 11.71 7.68
C CYS A 214 10.96 12.02 6.23
N LYS A 215 10.81 13.30 5.88
CA LYS A 215 10.53 13.81 4.53
C LYS A 215 11.74 14.55 3.94
N SER A 216 12.86 14.57 4.64
CA SER A 216 14.13 15.21 4.27
C SER A 216 13.97 16.71 3.96
N PHE A 217 13.23 17.41 4.81
CA PHE A 217 13.18 18.87 4.81
C PHE A 217 14.18 19.45 5.82
N PRO A 218 14.81 20.61 5.53
CA PRO A 218 14.71 21.36 4.28
C PRO A 218 15.35 20.62 3.09
N LYS A 219 14.77 20.78 1.88
CA LYS A 219 15.36 20.26 0.64
C LYS A 219 16.59 21.07 0.23
N GLN A 220 17.37 20.57 -0.72
CA GLN A 220 18.48 21.35 -1.29
C GLN A 220 17.95 22.39 -2.28
N PHE A 221 18.66 23.51 -2.42
CA PHE A 221 18.43 24.43 -3.54
C PHE A 221 18.90 23.78 -4.84
N LYS A 222 18.17 24.04 -5.92
CA LYS A 222 18.46 23.57 -7.27
C LYS A 222 17.94 24.59 -8.27
N ASP A 223 18.81 25.04 -9.18
CA ASP A 223 18.42 26.03 -10.19
C ASP A 223 17.56 25.43 -11.30
N ASP A 224 17.72 24.13 -11.56
CA ASP A 224 16.97 23.37 -12.56
C ASP A 224 16.45 22.06 -11.98
N THR A 225 15.34 21.57 -12.51
CA THR A 225 14.82 20.24 -12.17
C THR A 225 15.79 19.15 -12.66
N GLU A 226 16.03 18.13 -11.83
CA GLU A 226 16.84 16.97 -12.18
C GLU A 226 16.01 15.69 -12.17
N GLU A 227 16.22 14.86 -13.19
CA GLU A 227 15.64 13.52 -13.23
C GLU A 227 16.32 12.64 -12.18
N ASN A 228 15.51 11.95 -11.37
CA ASN A 228 16.03 11.02 -10.38
C ASN A 228 15.73 9.59 -10.81
N VAL A 229 16.79 8.83 -11.11
CA VAL A 229 16.71 7.43 -11.58
C VAL A 229 16.08 6.51 -10.52
N ASN A 230 16.11 6.88 -9.24
CA ASN A 230 15.74 6.02 -8.13
C ASN A 230 14.51 6.49 -7.31
N GLY A 231 13.78 7.54 -7.72
CA GLY A 231 12.70 8.09 -6.88
C GLY A 231 11.81 9.13 -7.55
N TYR A 232 11.52 10.21 -6.82
CA TYR A 232 10.84 11.40 -7.34
C TYR A 232 11.87 12.36 -7.94
N PRO A 233 11.54 13.14 -8.98
CA PRO A 233 12.42 14.19 -9.50
C PRO A 233 12.88 15.14 -8.41
N ILE A 234 14.10 15.66 -8.55
CA ILE A 234 14.57 16.75 -7.70
C ILE A 234 14.06 18.03 -8.34
N TYR A 235 12.96 18.56 -7.79
CA TYR A 235 12.33 19.77 -8.30
C TYR A 235 13.23 21.00 -8.17
N ARG A 236 13.16 21.89 -9.17
CA ARG A 236 13.72 23.24 -9.10
C ARG A 236 13.26 23.97 -7.84
N ARG A 237 14.23 24.52 -7.12
CA ARG A 237 14.09 25.33 -5.90
C ARG A 237 15.20 26.38 -5.92
N ARG A 238 14.99 27.50 -6.61
CA ARG A 238 16.01 28.56 -6.69
C ARG A 238 16.18 29.27 -5.36
N ALA A 239 17.41 29.69 -5.08
CA ALA A 239 17.68 30.55 -3.93
C ALA A 239 17.00 31.92 -4.18
N THR A 240 16.14 32.32 -3.25
CA THR A 240 15.42 33.60 -3.25
C THR A 240 15.40 34.14 -1.83
N GLU A 241 15.08 35.42 -1.67
CA GLU A 241 14.94 36.02 -0.36
C GLU A 241 13.87 35.28 0.47
N PRO A 242 14.19 34.85 1.70
CA PRO A 242 13.23 34.19 2.57
C PRO A 242 12.03 35.09 2.88
N VAL A 243 10.85 34.47 2.99
CA VAL A 243 9.61 35.15 3.37
C VAL A 243 9.19 34.76 4.78
N GLN A 244 8.56 35.70 5.49
CA GLN A 244 8.03 35.43 6.82
C GLN A 244 6.69 34.70 6.74
N VAL A 245 6.65 33.47 7.26
CA VAL A 245 5.44 32.66 7.39
C VAL A 245 5.18 32.40 8.88
N GLY A 246 4.26 33.17 9.45
CA GLY A 246 4.05 33.21 10.90
C GLY A 246 5.28 33.77 11.61
N LYS A 247 5.93 32.96 12.45
CA LYS A 247 7.15 33.34 13.19
C LYS A 247 8.45 32.82 12.56
N TYR A 248 8.36 32.22 11.37
CA TYR A 248 9.47 31.50 10.73
C TYR A 248 9.85 32.16 9.42
N SER A 249 11.16 32.29 9.21
CA SER A 249 11.74 32.68 7.93
C SER A 249 11.85 31.45 7.03
N ILE A 250 11.11 31.43 5.93
CA ILE A 250 10.94 30.27 5.05
C ILE A 250 11.37 30.62 3.63
N ASP A 251 12.07 29.70 2.99
CA ASP A 251 12.48 29.79 1.58
C ASP A 251 11.97 28.58 0.76
N ASN A 252 12.36 28.53 -0.52
CA ASN A 252 11.96 27.48 -1.45
C ASN A 252 12.33 26.05 -1.02
N ARG A 253 13.23 25.84 -0.05
CA ARG A 253 13.59 24.49 0.44
C ARG A 253 12.47 23.82 1.23
N TRP A 254 11.50 24.60 1.69
CA TRP A 254 10.39 24.14 2.53
C TRP A 254 9.09 23.92 1.76
N VAL A 255 9.04 24.34 0.50
CA VAL A 255 7.82 24.28 -0.30
C VAL A 255 7.54 22.84 -0.74
N VAL A 256 6.34 22.35 -0.46
CA VAL A 256 5.85 21.05 -0.93
C VAL A 256 5.43 21.18 -2.39
N PRO A 257 5.83 20.27 -3.30
CA PRO A 257 5.49 20.36 -4.73
C PRO A 257 3.98 20.49 -4.99
N TYR A 258 3.59 21.35 -5.92
CA TYR A 258 2.18 21.66 -6.18
C TYR A 258 1.92 22.02 -7.64
N ASN A 259 0.66 21.93 -8.06
CA ASN A 259 0.21 22.50 -9.33
C ASN A 259 -0.45 23.88 -9.09
N PRO A 260 0.06 24.97 -9.69
CA PRO A 260 -0.47 26.33 -9.49
C PRO A 260 -1.97 26.49 -9.76
N TRP A 261 -2.48 25.84 -10.81
CA TRP A 261 -3.89 25.94 -11.21
C TRP A 261 -4.80 25.27 -10.18
N LEU A 262 -4.45 24.05 -9.76
CA LEU A 262 -5.19 23.29 -8.75
C LEU A 262 -5.25 24.05 -7.42
N LEU A 263 -4.14 24.62 -6.96
CA LEU A 263 -4.14 25.41 -5.73
C LEU A 263 -5.04 26.64 -5.82
N LYS A 264 -5.00 27.38 -6.93
CA LYS A 264 -5.87 28.55 -7.10
C LYS A 264 -7.34 28.17 -7.11
N LYS A 265 -7.71 27.08 -7.78
CA LYS A 265 -9.10 26.61 -7.85
C LYS A 265 -9.60 26.11 -6.50
N PHE A 266 -8.85 25.22 -5.85
CA PHE A 266 -9.32 24.51 -4.66
C PHE A 266 -8.94 25.19 -3.34
N ASN A 267 -7.98 26.13 -3.32
CA ASN A 267 -7.49 26.80 -2.11
C ASN A 267 -7.28 25.81 -0.95
N ALA A 268 -6.43 24.80 -1.15
CA ALA A 268 -6.25 23.71 -0.21
C ALA A 268 -4.84 23.13 -0.34
N HIS A 269 -4.42 22.33 0.64
CA HIS A 269 -3.16 21.59 0.55
C HIS A 269 -3.30 20.48 -0.51
N ILE A 270 -2.72 20.69 -1.68
CA ILE A 270 -2.65 19.71 -2.78
C ILE A 270 -1.20 19.48 -3.17
N ASN A 271 -0.61 18.37 -2.69
CA ASN A 271 0.72 17.94 -3.14
C ASN A 271 0.59 17.25 -4.50
N VAL A 272 1.48 17.56 -5.45
CA VAL A 272 1.55 16.89 -6.75
C VAL A 272 2.98 16.45 -6.99
N GLU A 273 3.19 15.15 -7.12
CA GLU A 273 4.51 14.57 -7.38
C GLU A 273 4.49 13.71 -8.65
N VAL A 274 5.61 13.71 -9.37
CA VAL A 274 5.82 12.95 -10.61
C VAL A 274 6.49 11.63 -10.24
N CYS A 275 5.87 10.52 -10.64
CA CYS A 275 6.33 9.18 -10.32
C CYS A 275 7.39 8.71 -11.33
N ALA A 276 8.67 9.00 -11.07
CA ALA A 276 9.73 8.62 -12.03
C ALA A 276 10.08 7.12 -12.00
N SER A 277 9.81 6.38 -10.92
CA SER A 277 10.20 4.96 -10.77
C SER A 277 9.10 4.02 -10.23
N VAL A 278 9.26 2.71 -10.46
CA VAL A 278 8.38 1.66 -9.88
C VAL A 278 8.49 1.62 -8.33
N LYS A 279 9.61 2.08 -7.76
CA LYS A 279 9.79 2.24 -6.29
C LYS A 279 8.78 3.22 -5.69
N SER A 280 8.43 4.28 -6.45
CA SER A 280 7.38 5.23 -6.06
C SER A 280 6.03 4.52 -5.95
N VAL A 281 5.73 3.57 -6.84
CA VAL A 281 4.51 2.74 -6.79
C VAL A 281 4.45 1.98 -5.47
N LYS A 282 5.47 1.22 -5.07
CA LYS A 282 5.45 0.51 -3.77
C LYS A 282 5.21 1.44 -2.56
N TYR A 283 5.90 2.57 -2.52
CA TYR A 283 5.78 3.55 -1.43
C TYR A 283 4.39 4.20 -1.37
N LEU A 284 3.76 4.43 -2.52
CA LEU A 284 2.43 5.04 -2.62
C LEU A 284 1.33 4.07 -2.20
N TYR A 285 1.47 2.82 -2.60
CA TYR A 285 0.56 1.74 -2.24
C TYR A 285 0.59 1.39 -0.75
N LYS A 286 1.71 1.67 -0.06
CA LYS A 286 1.77 1.67 1.40
C LYS A 286 0.73 2.59 2.02
N TYR A 287 0.47 3.79 1.49
CA TYR A 287 -0.53 4.72 2.05
C TYR A 287 -1.96 4.35 1.65
N VAL A 288 -2.13 3.81 0.44
CA VAL A 288 -3.39 3.24 -0.04
C VAL A 288 -3.83 2.06 0.86
N TYR A 289 -2.88 1.32 1.45
CA TYR A 289 -3.16 0.06 2.16
C TYR A 289 -2.52 -0.11 3.56
N LYS A 290 -2.03 0.97 4.20
CA LYS A 290 -1.29 0.96 5.49
C LYS A 290 -2.03 0.33 6.69
N GLY A 291 -3.28 -0.09 6.52
CA GLY A 291 -4.15 -0.41 7.63
C GLY A 291 -4.52 0.85 8.42
N HIS A 292 -5.30 0.67 9.49
CA HIS A 292 -5.64 1.77 10.40
C HIS A 292 -4.66 1.78 11.56
N ASP A 293 -4.59 2.93 12.24
CA ASP A 293 -4.10 2.92 13.61
C ASP A 293 -5.00 1.96 14.42
N ALA A 294 -4.43 0.82 14.80
CA ALA A 294 -5.11 -0.27 15.48
C ALA A 294 -4.35 -0.62 16.76
N ALA A 295 -5.10 -1.01 17.79
CA ALA A 295 -4.56 -1.64 18.98
C ALA A 295 -5.10 -3.07 19.04
N SER A 296 -4.20 -4.05 19.18
CA SER A 296 -4.59 -5.43 19.47
C SER A 296 -4.67 -5.63 20.98
N VAL A 297 -5.76 -6.24 21.44
CA VAL A 297 -5.92 -6.66 22.83
C VAL A 297 -6.24 -8.14 22.80
N LYS A 298 -5.30 -8.98 23.26
CA LYS A 298 -5.50 -10.42 23.37
C LYS A 298 -5.96 -10.74 24.79
N ILE A 299 -7.22 -11.15 24.95
CA ILE A 299 -7.72 -11.68 26.22
C ILE A 299 -7.65 -13.20 26.11
N GLN A 300 -6.63 -13.81 26.74
CA GLN A 300 -6.49 -15.26 26.81
C GLN A 300 -6.85 -15.76 28.21
N LYS A 301 -7.56 -16.88 28.28
CA LYS A 301 -7.74 -17.66 29.50
C LYS A 301 -6.47 -18.50 29.71
N GLU A 302 -5.89 -18.49 30.90
CA GLU A 302 -4.69 -19.31 31.19
C GLU A 302 -4.95 -20.79 30.83
N GLY A 303 -4.03 -21.40 30.07
CA GLY A 303 -4.00 -22.84 29.79
C GLY A 303 -4.68 -23.33 28.51
N ALA A 304 -5.30 -22.47 27.68
CA ALA A 304 -5.89 -22.89 26.41
C ALA A 304 -4.95 -22.63 25.22
N LEU A 305 -4.34 -23.70 24.69
CA LEU A 305 -3.66 -23.74 23.37
C LEU A 305 -4.69 -23.87 22.24
N ASP A 306 -5.70 -23.00 22.21
CA ASP A 306 -6.67 -22.98 21.11
C ASP A 306 -6.27 -21.86 20.14
N HIS A 307 -5.65 -22.24 19.03
CA HIS A 307 -5.24 -21.31 17.97
C HIS A 307 -6.44 -21.04 17.05
N ASP A 308 -7.36 -20.21 17.51
CA ASP A 308 -8.44 -19.68 16.68
C ASP A 308 -7.92 -18.49 15.86
N GLU A 309 -7.71 -18.72 14.56
CA GLU A 309 -7.30 -17.69 13.59
C GLU A 309 -8.27 -16.49 13.63
N ILE A 310 -9.58 -16.71 13.78
CA ILE A 310 -10.61 -15.66 13.78
C ILE A 310 -10.50 -14.79 15.03
N LEU A 311 -10.30 -15.39 16.20
CA LEU A 311 -10.12 -14.65 17.47
C LEU A 311 -8.76 -13.92 17.53
N SER A 312 -7.76 -14.39 16.78
CA SER A 312 -6.47 -13.71 16.62
C SER A 312 -6.57 -12.39 15.86
N PHE A 313 -7.70 -12.12 15.19
CA PHE A 313 -7.95 -10.92 14.37
C PHE A 313 -8.92 -9.91 14.98
N VAL A 314 -9.21 -9.97 16.29
CA VAL A 314 -10.00 -8.92 16.96
C VAL A 314 -9.14 -7.66 17.17
N GLU A 315 -9.04 -6.84 16.13
CA GLU A 315 -8.38 -5.53 16.18
C GLU A 315 -9.34 -4.42 16.64
N GLY A 316 -8.98 -3.70 17.71
CA GLY A 316 -9.65 -2.46 18.10
C GLY A 316 -9.24 -1.32 17.18
N ARG A 317 -10.16 -0.85 16.33
CA ARG A 317 -9.89 0.23 15.36
C ARG A 317 -10.21 1.61 15.93
N TYR A 318 -9.29 2.56 15.76
CA TYR A 318 -9.58 3.97 15.96
C TYR A 318 -10.33 4.53 14.75
N VAL A 319 -11.44 5.23 14.98
CA VAL A 319 -12.25 5.88 13.94
C VAL A 319 -12.50 7.33 14.36
N SER A 320 -12.07 8.28 13.54
CA SER A 320 -12.31 9.71 13.78
C SER A 320 -13.76 10.12 13.46
N ALA A 321 -14.23 11.25 13.98
CA ALA A 321 -15.60 11.72 13.72
C ALA A 321 -15.88 11.93 12.21
N PRO A 322 -14.97 12.52 11.40
CA PRO A 322 -15.18 12.58 9.95
C PRO A 322 -15.12 11.21 9.28
N GLU A 323 -14.28 10.26 9.72
CA GLU A 323 -14.30 8.90 9.16
C GLU A 323 -15.63 8.19 9.45
N ALA A 324 -16.14 8.36 10.67
CA ALA A 324 -17.43 7.85 11.08
C ALA A 324 -18.54 8.41 10.19
N MET A 325 -18.55 9.73 9.96
CA MET A 325 -19.52 10.37 9.06
C MET A 325 -19.37 9.90 7.61
N TRP A 326 -18.15 9.75 7.11
CA TRP A 326 -17.89 9.22 5.76
C TRP A 326 -18.53 7.85 5.58
N ARG A 327 -18.37 6.95 6.57
CA ARG A 327 -18.94 5.60 6.55
C ARG A 327 -20.45 5.60 6.68
N LEU A 328 -21.04 6.47 7.50
CA LEU A 328 -22.51 6.60 7.63
C LEU A 328 -23.18 7.07 6.34
N ASN A 329 -22.54 7.97 5.60
CA ASN A 329 -23.04 8.39 4.29
C ASN A 329 -22.74 7.35 3.18
N GLU A 330 -22.21 6.18 3.55
CA GLU A 330 -21.80 5.09 2.67
C GLU A 330 -20.82 5.50 1.57
N PHE A 331 -20.09 6.60 1.78
CA PHE A 331 -19.10 7.08 0.83
C PHE A 331 -17.97 6.05 0.67
N ASN A 332 -17.54 5.86 -0.57
CA ASN A 332 -16.48 4.92 -0.88
C ASN A 332 -15.15 5.46 -0.34
N LEU A 333 -14.45 4.63 0.43
CA LEU A 333 -13.13 4.94 0.98
C LEU A 333 -12.01 4.71 -0.03
N SER A 334 -12.32 4.07 -1.15
CA SER A 334 -11.42 3.84 -2.26
C SER A 334 -12.22 3.77 -3.55
N HIS A 335 -11.59 4.14 -4.66
CA HIS A 335 -12.20 4.02 -5.98
C HIS A 335 -11.14 3.71 -7.02
N LYS A 336 -11.59 3.09 -8.10
CA LYS A 336 -10.79 2.71 -9.26
C LYS A 336 -11.60 3.09 -10.49
N SER A 337 -10.99 3.74 -11.46
CA SER A 337 -11.68 4.11 -12.69
C SER A 337 -12.13 2.91 -13.53
N HIS A 338 -11.51 1.74 -13.29
CA HIS A 338 -11.79 0.49 -13.97
C HIS A 338 -12.42 -0.55 -13.03
N THR A 339 -13.31 -1.37 -13.58
CA THR A 339 -13.88 -2.52 -12.87
C THR A 339 -12.95 -3.72 -13.00
N VAL A 340 -12.49 -4.25 -11.87
CA VAL A 340 -11.68 -5.48 -11.85
C VAL A 340 -12.57 -6.68 -11.52
N VAL A 341 -12.70 -7.60 -12.47
CA VAL A 341 -13.43 -8.87 -12.32
C VAL A 341 -12.45 -9.94 -11.87
N ARG A 342 -12.63 -10.41 -10.65
CA ARG A 342 -11.79 -11.46 -10.04
C ARG A 342 -12.24 -12.82 -10.58
N LEU A 343 -11.35 -13.48 -11.31
CA LEU A 343 -11.57 -14.77 -11.94
C LEU A 343 -11.15 -15.90 -11.00
N ALA A 344 -11.91 -16.98 -10.98
CA ALA A 344 -11.60 -18.18 -10.22
C ALA A 344 -10.43 -18.95 -10.85
N VAL A 345 -9.54 -19.47 -10.00
CA VAL A 345 -8.51 -20.44 -10.37
C VAL A 345 -8.54 -21.51 -9.30
N HIS A 346 -8.92 -22.72 -9.70
CA HIS A 346 -9.00 -23.88 -8.81
C HIS A 346 -8.82 -25.16 -9.62
N LEU A 347 -8.33 -26.20 -8.97
CA LEU A 347 -8.26 -27.54 -9.53
C LEU A 347 -9.67 -28.15 -9.65
N PRO A 348 -9.85 -29.23 -10.43
CA PRO A 348 -11.12 -29.96 -10.47
C PRO A 348 -11.64 -30.27 -9.06
N GLN A 349 -12.90 -29.96 -8.80
CA GLN A 349 -13.59 -30.16 -7.50
C GLN A 349 -13.00 -29.41 -6.29
N HIS A 350 -11.98 -28.57 -6.47
CA HIS A 350 -11.35 -27.78 -5.39
C HIS A 350 -11.81 -26.32 -5.38
N GLN A 351 -13.03 -26.02 -5.86
CA GLN A 351 -13.58 -24.67 -5.83
C GLN A 351 -13.81 -24.18 -4.39
N PRO A 352 -13.52 -22.90 -4.09
CA PRO A 352 -13.76 -22.34 -2.77
C PRO A 352 -15.26 -22.21 -2.47
N ILE A 353 -15.66 -22.63 -1.26
CA ILE A 353 -17.04 -22.55 -0.78
C ILE A 353 -17.06 -21.64 0.46
N VAL A 354 -18.02 -20.71 0.51
CA VAL A 354 -18.26 -19.86 1.68
C VAL A 354 -19.54 -20.33 2.36
N TYR A 355 -19.47 -20.58 3.66
CA TYR A 355 -20.58 -21.05 4.49
C TYR A 355 -20.67 -20.26 5.79
N GLN A 356 -21.83 -20.33 6.44
CA GLN A 356 -21.99 -19.94 7.84
C GLN A 356 -21.82 -21.19 8.69
N ASP A 357 -21.24 -21.04 9.88
CA ASP A 357 -21.03 -22.14 10.83
C ASP A 357 -22.34 -22.93 11.05
N GLY A 358 -22.26 -24.25 10.92
CA GLY A 358 -23.42 -25.17 10.98
C GLY A 358 -24.21 -25.30 9.67
N GLN A 359 -23.78 -24.68 8.56
CA GLN A 359 -24.41 -24.79 7.24
C GLN A 359 -23.48 -25.38 6.16
N GLU A 360 -22.48 -26.16 6.57
CA GLU A 360 -21.45 -26.74 5.71
C GLU A 360 -22.06 -27.60 4.61
N ALA A 361 -22.91 -28.56 4.98
CA ALA A 361 -23.54 -29.50 4.05
C ALA A 361 -24.39 -28.77 2.99
N GLN A 362 -25.22 -27.82 3.42
CA GLN A 362 -26.04 -27.02 2.51
C GLN A 362 -25.19 -26.14 1.59
N ALA A 363 -24.05 -25.65 2.07
CA ALA A 363 -23.14 -24.86 1.23
C ALA A 363 -22.48 -25.72 0.15
N ILE A 364 -22.14 -26.98 0.46
CA ILE A 364 -21.65 -27.96 -0.51
C ILE A 364 -22.69 -28.25 -1.59
N GLU A 365 -23.95 -28.53 -1.19
CA GLU A 365 -25.04 -28.76 -2.14
C GLU A 365 -25.27 -27.55 -3.05
N ARG A 366 -25.30 -26.34 -2.49
CA ARG A 366 -25.42 -25.11 -3.28
C ARG A 366 -24.24 -24.90 -4.21
N ALA A 367 -23.02 -25.23 -3.79
CA ALA A 367 -21.83 -25.09 -4.61
C ALA A 367 -21.81 -26.07 -5.78
N ALA A 368 -22.33 -27.28 -5.60
CA ALA A 368 -22.43 -28.29 -6.65
C ALA A 368 -23.32 -27.83 -7.83
N LEU A 369 -24.33 -26.99 -7.56
CA LEU A 369 -25.24 -26.44 -8.57
C LEU A 369 -24.73 -25.16 -9.24
N ARG A 370 -23.64 -24.58 -8.75
CA ARG A 370 -23.15 -23.27 -9.19
C ARG A 370 -21.83 -23.38 -9.93
N LYS A 371 -21.77 -22.74 -11.09
CA LYS A 371 -20.53 -22.67 -11.86
C LYS A 371 -19.67 -21.50 -11.40
N THR A 372 -18.36 -21.72 -11.41
CA THR A 372 -17.36 -20.69 -11.20
C THR A 372 -17.11 -19.94 -12.51
N THR A 373 -16.47 -18.77 -12.45
CA THR A 373 -16.09 -18.05 -13.68
C THR A 373 -15.23 -18.89 -14.62
N LEU A 374 -14.46 -19.86 -14.09
CA LEU A 374 -13.59 -20.77 -14.85
C LEU A 374 -14.40 -21.87 -15.54
N THR A 375 -15.25 -22.57 -14.79
CA THR A 375 -16.08 -23.65 -15.35
C THR A 375 -17.13 -23.11 -16.33
N SER A 376 -17.69 -21.92 -16.09
CA SER A 376 -18.55 -21.26 -17.07
C SER A 376 -17.78 -20.77 -18.31
N TRP A 377 -16.49 -20.47 -18.21
CA TRP A 377 -15.68 -20.11 -19.37
C TRP A 377 -15.47 -21.31 -20.31
N PHE A 378 -15.26 -22.51 -19.73
CA PHE A 378 -15.25 -23.75 -20.49
C PHE A 378 -16.54 -23.97 -21.27
N GLU A 379 -17.69 -23.79 -20.63
CA GLU A 379 -18.98 -23.88 -21.32
C GLU A 379 -19.19 -22.78 -22.36
N LEU A 380 -18.73 -21.56 -22.08
CA LEU A 380 -18.77 -20.47 -23.05
C LEU A 380 -18.00 -20.87 -24.31
N ASN A 381 -16.78 -21.39 -24.17
CA ASN A 381 -15.98 -21.84 -25.32
C ASN A 381 -16.65 -23.01 -26.04
N LYS A 382 -17.35 -23.92 -25.37
CA LYS A 382 -18.10 -24.98 -26.08
C LYS A 382 -19.19 -24.43 -26.99
N ASN A 383 -19.86 -23.36 -26.55
CA ASN A 383 -21.11 -22.89 -27.17
C ASN A 383 -20.93 -21.66 -28.06
N ASP A 384 -19.86 -20.89 -27.88
CA ASP A 384 -19.60 -19.65 -28.61
C ASP A 384 -18.16 -19.66 -29.15
N PRO A 385 -17.97 -20.03 -30.43
CA PRO A 385 -16.66 -20.02 -31.08
C PRO A 385 -15.98 -18.64 -31.06
N SER A 386 -16.72 -17.54 -30.92
CA SER A 386 -16.11 -16.20 -30.85
C SER A 386 -15.31 -15.98 -29.56
N ALA A 387 -15.52 -16.80 -28.53
CA ALA A 387 -14.75 -16.77 -27.29
C ALA A 387 -13.39 -17.50 -27.41
N HIS A 388 -13.18 -18.34 -28.43
CA HIS A 388 -11.97 -19.18 -28.56
C HIS A 388 -10.67 -18.37 -28.67
N ASN A 389 -10.75 -17.19 -29.26
CA ASN A 389 -9.60 -16.31 -29.47
C ASN A 389 -9.38 -15.31 -28.32
N ILE A 390 -10.13 -15.44 -27.22
CA ILE A 390 -10.05 -14.52 -26.08
C ILE A 390 -9.43 -15.26 -24.91
N SER A 391 -8.34 -14.72 -24.36
CA SER A 391 -7.68 -15.27 -23.17
C SER A 391 -8.65 -15.28 -21.98
N TYR A 392 -8.51 -16.23 -21.06
CA TYR A 392 -9.38 -16.29 -19.89
C TYR A 392 -9.37 -14.97 -19.09
N SER A 393 -8.21 -14.32 -18.96
CA SER A 393 -8.05 -13.00 -18.34
C SER A 393 -8.80 -11.87 -19.05
N ASP A 394 -9.04 -11.98 -20.35
CA ASP A 394 -9.68 -10.94 -21.15
C ASP A 394 -11.18 -11.15 -21.37
N ILE A 395 -11.72 -12.33 -21.05
CA ILE A 395 -13.15 -12.63 -21.14
C ILE A 395 -14.02 -11.54 -20.49
N PRO A 396 -13.71 -10.99 -19.30
CA PRO A 396 -14.51 -9.92 -18.70
C PRO A 396 -14.65 -8.65 -19.55
N GLN A 397 -13.74 -8.39 -20.49
CA GLN A 397 -13.83 -7.26 -21.41
C GLN A 397 -14.95 -7.46 -22.45
N TYR A 398 -15.23 -8.70 -22.83
CA TYR A 398 -16.19 -9.05 -23.88
C TYR A 398 -17.48 -9.70 -23.36
N TYR A 399 -17.44 -10.24 -22.14
CA TYR A 399 -18.55 -10.94 -21.50
C TYR A 399 -18.75 -10.46 -20.06
N VAL A 400 -19.99 -10.56 -19.59
CA VAL A 400 -20.42 -10.28 -18.21
C VAL A 400 -20.77 -11.61 -17.55
N PHE A 401 -20.19 -11.88 -16.38
CA PHE A 401 -20.58 -13.05 -15.59
C PHE A 401 -21.88 -12.77 -14.85
N ASP A 402 -22.95 -13.43 -15.25
CA ASP A 402 -24.24 -13.37 -14.57
C ASP A 402 -24.17 -14.26 -13.32
N LYS A 403 -24.15 -13.64 -12.14
CA LYS A 403 -24.09 -14.36 -10.86
C LYS A 403 -25.33 -15.19 -10.58
N SER A 404 -26.48 -14.84 -11.14
CA SER A 404 -27.74 -15.56 -10.91
C SER A 404 -27.76 -16.88 -11.67
N THR A 405 -27.44 -16.85 -12.96
CA THR A 405 -27.39 -18.05 -13.81
C THR A 405 -26.03 -18.74 -13.79
N THR A 406 -25.01 -18.11 -13.21
CA THR A 406 -23.60 -18.55 -13.24
C THR A 406 -23.08 -18.79 -14.66
N ASN A 407 -23.41 -17.90 -15.60
CA ASN A 407 -23.02 -18.00 -17.01
C ASN A 407 -22.37 -16.71 -17.51
N TRP A 408 -21.52 -16.81 -18.52
CA TRP A 408 -21.03 -15.65 -19.27
C TRP A 408 -22.05 -15.24 -20.33
N LYS A 409 -22.36 -13.94 -20.39
CA LYS A 409 -23.23 -13.33 -21.40
C LYS A 409 -22.47 -12.26 -22.15
N LYS A 410 -22.68 -12.14 -23.46
CA LYS A 410 -21.98 -11.15 -24.28
C LYS A 410 -22.22 -9.73 -23.76
N ARG A 411 -21.14 -8.99 -23.54
CA ARG A 411 -21.16 -7.63 -23.02
C ARG A 411 -21.60 -6.67 -24.12
N GLN A 412 -22.52 -5.78 -23.77
CA GLN A 412 -23.07 -4.80 -24.71
C GLN A 412 -22.29 -3.47 -24.72
N ARG A 413 -21.69 -3.07 -23.58
CA ARG A 413 -20.97 -1.79 -23.45
C ARG A 413 -19.93 -1.80 -22.33
N GLY A 414 -18.98 -0.87 -22.41
CA GLY A 414 -18.03 -0.55 -21.35
C GLY A 414 -16.93 -1.59 -21.13
N GLY A 415 -16.67 -2.47 -22.11
CA GLY A 415 -15.66 -3.52 -22.02
C GLY A 415 -14.24 -2.98 -21.84
N GLN A 416 -13.95 -1.83 -22.45
CA GLN A 416 -12.67 -1.13 -22.33
C GLN A 416 -12.32 -0.74 -20.89
N ASN A 417 -13.34 -0.53 -20.03
CA ASN A 417 -13.18 -0.14 -18.63
C ASN A 417 -13.15 -1.35 -17.67
N VAL A 418 -12.99 -2.56 -18.20
CA VAL A 418 -13.01 -3.81 -17.42
C VAL A 418 -11.67 -4.55 -17.54
N ILE A 419 -11.25 -5.16 -16.45
CA ILE A 419 -10.01 -5.93 -16.36
C ILE A 419 -10.33 -7.26 -15.67
N GLY A 420 -9.95 -8.39 -16.26
CA GLY A 420 -9.97 -9.66 -15.55
C GLY A 420 -8.70 -9.85 -14.74
N ARG A 421 -8.85 -10.36 -13.51
CA ARG A 421 -7.73 -10.64 -12.61
C ARG A 421 -7.81 -12.08 -12.12
N LEU A 422 -6.81 -12.88 -12.48
CA LEU A 422 -6.57 -14.17 -11.84
C LEU A 422 -5.93 -13.91 -10.45
N PRO A 423 -6.30 -14.67 -9.41
CA PRO A 423 -5.64 -14.60 -8.11
C PRO A 423 -4.15 -14.92 -8.25
N VAL A 424 -3.34 -14.33 -7.38
CA VAL A 424 -1.98 -14.82 -7.14
C VAL A 424 -2.12 -16.18 -6.46
N VAL A 425 -1.40 -17.17 -6.98
CA VAL A 425 -1.36 -18.53 -6.43
C VAL A 425 0.07 -18.76 -5.94
N SER A 426 0.23 -19.31 -4.74
CA SER A 426 1.55 -19.64 -4.22
C SER A 426 2.14 -20.81 -5.00
N ILE A 427 3.45 -20.82 -5.24
CA ILE A 427 4.14 -21.97 -5.82
C ILE A 427 4.01 -23.23 -4.94
N LEU A 428 3.80 -23.05 -3.62
CA LEU A 428 3.53 -24.16 -2.70
C LEU A 428 2.19 -24.85 -3.00
N ASP A 429 1.26 -24.16 -3.66
CA ASP A 429 0.04 -24.72 -4.24
C ASP A 429 0.32 -25.11 -5.71
N SER A 430 1.30 -26.02 -5.87
CA SER A 430 2.03 -26.33 -7.12
C SER A 430 1.11 -26.49 -8.34
N GLU A 431 0.20 -27.46 -8.32
CA GLU A 431 -0.67 -27.73 -9.48
C GLU A 431 -1.61 -26.57 -9.81
N ARG A 432 -2.10 -25.83 -8.81
CA ARG A 432 -2.94 -24.66 -9.04
C ARG A 432 -2.12 -23.49 -9.61
N TYR A 433 -0.86 -23.37 -9.21
CA TYR A 433 0.08 -22.38 -9.75
C TYR A 433 0.33 -22.64 -11.24
N TYR A 434 0.63 -23.89 -11.61
CA TYR A 434 0.84 -24.26 -13.02
C TYR A 434 -0.45 -24.15 -13.84
N LEU A 435 -1.61 -24.50 -13.28
CA LEU A 435 -2.90 -24.20 -13.92
C LEU A 435 -3.08 -22.71 -14.19
N ARG A 436 -2.75 -21.83 -13.23
CA ARG A 436 -2.80 -20.37 -13.43
C ARG A 436 -1.92 -19.95 -14.60
N MET A 437 -0.70 -20.49 -14.70
CA MET A 437 0.21 -20.18 -15.80
C MET A 437 -0.38 -20.55 -17.16
N LEU A 438 -0.93 -21.77 -17.28
CA LEU A 438 -1.59 -22.21 -18.51
C LEU A 438 -2.81 -21.35 -18.86
N LEU A 439 -3.63 -20.97 -17.88
CA LEU A 439 -4.80 -20.10 -18.08
C LEU A 439 -4.44 -18.68 -18.59
N LEU A 440 -3.20 -18.22 -18.36
CA LEU A 440 -2.70 -16.95 -18.90
C LEU A 440 -2.20 -17.07 -20.36
N ARG A 441 -2.06 -18.29 -20.89
CA ARG A 441 -1.46 -18.56 -22.22
C ARG A 441 -2.41 -19.24 -23.18
N LYS A 442 -3.22 -20.19 -22.70
CA LYS A 442 -4.23 -20.89 -23.50
C LYS A 442 -5.54 -20.11 -23.56
N SER A 443 -6.06 -19.91 -24.76
CA SER A 443 -7.42 -19.46 -25.03
C SER A 443 -8.29 -20.62 -25.51
N GLY A 444 -9.61 -20.43 -25.51
CA GLY A 444 -10.56 -21.40 -26.08
C GLY A 444 -10.70 -22.74 -25.37
N ALA A 445 -10.04 -22.96 -24.23
CA ALA A 445 -10.11 -24.22 -23.53
C ALA A 445 -11.56 -24.57 -23.12
N ILE A 446 -11.99 -25.81 -23.37
CA ILE A 446 -13.36 -26.27 -23.07
C ILE A 446 -13.46 -27.19 -21.86
N SER A 447 -12.34 -27.53 -21.22
CA SER A 447 -12.30 -28.32 -19.99
C SER A 447 -10.93 -28.22 -19.31
N PHE A 448 -10.80 -28.80 -18.12
CA PHE A 448 -9.49 -29.00 -17.48
C PHE A 448 -8.59 -29.95 -18.29
N ASP A 449 -9.16 -30.99 -18.92
CA ASP A 449 -8.41 -31.92 -19.77
C ASP A 449 -7.84 -31.22 -21.01
N ASP A 450 -8.58 -30.26 -21.57
CA ASP A 450 -8.13 -29.46 -22.70
C ASP A 450 -6.97 -28.53 -22.31
N ILE A 451 -6.98 -28.01 -21.08
CA ILE A 451 -5.83 -27.29 -20.52
C ILE A 451 -4.61 -28.23 -20.38
N LEU A 452 -4.81 -29.47 -19.94
CA LEU A 452 -3.74 -30.48 -19.83
C LEU A 452 -3.21 -30.98 -21.18
N THR A 453 -3.94 -30.76 -22.28
CA THR A 453 -3.58 -31.31 -23.59
C THR A 453 -2.66 -30.37 -24.37
N VAL A 454 -1.39 -30.72 -24.54
CA VAL A 454 -0.40 -29.93 -25.28
C VAL A 454 0.03 -30.71 -26.51
N ASN A 455 0.04 -30.07 -27.69
CA ASN A 455 0.37 -30.72 -28.97
C ASN A 455 -0.44 -32.00 -29.26
N GLY A 456 -1.70 -32.04 -28.82
CA GLY A 456 -2.59 -33.20 -28.98
C GLY A 456 -2.38 -34.34 -27.98
N LEU A 457 -1.40 -34.23 -27.07
CA LEU A 457 -1.14 -35.22 -26.02
C LEU A 457 -1.62 -34.70 -24.67
N ARG A 458 -2.40 -35.53 -23.95
CA ARG A 458 -2.90 -35.19 -22.61
C ARG A 458 -1.82 -35.48 -21.58
N CYS A 459 -1.31 -34.43 -20.94
CA CYS A 459 -0.37 -34.53 -19.82
C CYS A 459 -1.06 -35.06 -18.55
N ILE A 460 -0.25 -35.57 -17.61
CA ILE A 460 -0.74 -36.12 -16.34
C ILE A 460 -1.04 -34.99 -15.35
N THR A 461 -0.18 -33.97 -15.30
CA THR A 461 -0.25 -32.84 -14.36
C THR A 461 -0.18 -31.50 -15.09
N PHE A 462 -0.63 -30.42 -14.45
CA PHE A 462 -0.51 -29.07 -14.98
C PHE A 462 0.95 -28.62 -15.04
N GLN A 463 1.79 -29.09 -14.11
CA GLN A 463 3.23 -28.90 -14.20
C GLN A 463 3.81 -29.51 -15.48
N HIS A 464 3.48 -30.78 -15.77
CA HIS A 464 3.94 -31.46 -16.98
C HIS A 464 3.42 -30.76 -18.24
N ALA A 465 2.15 -30.33 -18.23
CA ALA A 465 1.60 -29.51 -19.32
C ALA A 465 2.38 -28.20 -19.50
N CYS A 466 2.78 -27.50 -18.43
CA CYS A 466 3.65 -26.32 -18.53
C CYS A 466 5.02 -26.66 -19.15
N GLN A 467 5.63 -27.80 -18.79
CA GLN A 467 6.92 -28.24 -19.35
C GLN A 467 6.82 -28.51 -20.86
N GLU A 468 5.82 -29.28 -21.29
CA GLU A 468 5.58 -29.58 -22.71
C GLU A 468 5.22 -28.32 -23.50
N TYR A 469 4.53 -27.37 -22.87
CA TYR A 469 4.22 -26.08 -23.46
C TYR A 469 5.45 -25.16 -23.54
N GLY A 470 6.58 -25.55 -22.92
CA GLY A 470 7.82 -24.79 -22.91
C GLY A 470 7.86 -23.64 -21.90
N LEU A 471 6.98 -23.64 -20.90
CA LEU A 471 6.90 -22.58 -19.89
C LEU A 471 7.89 -22.75 -18.73
N LEU A 472 8.47 -23.94 -18.55
CA LEU A 472 9.39 -24.27 -17.43
C LEU A 472 10.83 -24.60 -17.88
N ARG A 473 11.27 -24.10 -19.05
CA ARG A 473 12.64 -24.33 -19.51
C ARG A 473 13.57 -23.26 -18.94
N GLY A 474 14.64 -23.69 -18.27
CA GLY A 474 15.60 -22.82 -17.59
C GLY A 474 15.01 -22.15 -16.34
N ASP A 475 15.61 -21.05 -15.90
CA ASP A 475 15.19 -20.34 -14.68
C ASP A 475 14.14 -19.24 -14.93
N GLN A 476 13.68 -19.05 -16.17
CA GLN A 476 12.83 -17.92 -16.54
C GLN A 476 11.56 -17.81 -15.68
N GLN A 477 10.94 -18.92 -15.28
CA GLN A 477 9.78 -18.92 -14.40
C GLN A 477 10.07 -18.36 -13.01
N TRP A 478 11.31 -18.54 -12.51
CA TRP A 478 11.76 -17.99 -11.23
C TRP A 478 12.02 -16.50 -11.35
N HIS A 479 12.63 -16.07 -12.46
CA HIS A 479 12.77 -14.65 -12.77
C HIS A 479 11.41 -13.98 -12.93
N ASP A 480 10.47 -14.60 -13.65
CA ASP A 480 9.12 -14.08 -13.85
C ASP A 480 8.36 -13.99 -12.52
N ALA A 481 8.47 -14.99 -11.65
CA ALA A 481 7.84 -14.99 -10.34
C ALA A 481 8.41 -13.89 -9.43
N LEU A 482 9.73 -13.74 -9.37
CA LEU A 482 10.38 -12.68 -8.60
C LEU A 482 10.10 -11.30 -9.20
N ASN A 483 10.07 -11.15 -10.53
CA ASN A 483 9.70 -9.90 -11.21
C ASN A 483 8.24 -9.53 -10.94
N GLU A 484 7.31 -10.50 -11.02
CA GLU A 484 5.90 -10.27 -10.69
C GLU A 484 5.79 -9.83 -9.23
N ALA A 485 6.37 -10.60 -8.30
CA ALA A 485 6.38 -10.29 -6.88
C ALA A 485 7.06 -8.95 -6.57
N ALA A 486 8.15 -8.62 -7.24
CA ALA A 486 8.92 -7.39 -7.02
C ALA A 486 8.12 -6.14 -7.37
N GLN A 487 7.03 -6.25 -8.12
CA GLN A 487 6.13 -5.12 -8.33
C GLN A 487 5.28 -4.82 -7.08
N PHE A 488 5.12 -5.78 -6.17
CA PHE A 488 4.08 -5.69 -5.15
C PHE A 488 4.37 -6.20 -3.73
N GLN A 489 5.47 -6.91 -3.52
CA GLN A 489 5.89 -7.39 -2.21
C GLN A 489 6.91 -6.44 -1.58
N SER A 490 6.92 -6.40 -0.24
CA SER A 490 8.01 -5.71 0.48
C SER A 490 9.33 -6.46 0.27
N PRO A 491 10.50 -5.78 0.36
CA PRO A 491 11.80 -6.43 0.17
C PRO A 491 11.99 -7.67 1.05
N ARG A 492 11.55 -7.64 2.32
CA ARG A 492 11.56 -8.82 3.19
C ARG A 492 10.70 -9.98 2.66
N GLN A 493 9.49 -9.70 2.17
CA GLN A 493 8.64 -10.72 1.56
C GLN A 493 9.22 -11.26 0.24
N LEU A 494 9.97 -10.44 -0.51
CA LEU A 494 10.72 -10.88 -1.68
C LEU A 494 11.87 -11.81 -1.27
N ARG A 495 12.60 -11.49 -0.20
CA ARG A 495 13.65 -12.36 0.35
C ARG A 495 13.09 -13.71 0.83
N MET A 496 11.89 -13.70 1.43
CA MET A 496 11.17 -14.95 1.77
C MET A 496 10.81 -15.75 0.52
N LEU A 497 10.28 -15.11 -0.53
CA LEU A 497 9.97 -15.79 -1.78
C LEU A 497 11.24 -16.34 -2.46
N PHE A 498 12.33 -15.58 -2.45
CA PHE A 498 13.63 -16.02 -2.96
C PHE A 498 14.12 -17.26 -2.22
N ALA A 499 14.08 -17.26 -0.88
CA ALA A 499 14.46 -18.42 -0.07
C ALA A 499 13.56 -19.65 -0.35
N MET A 500 12.24 -19.44 -0.54
CA MET A 500 11.31 -20.51 -0.94
C MET A 500 11.63 -21.07 -2.32
N ILE A 501 11.95 -20.21 -3.30
CA ILE A 501 12.35 -20.63 -4.65
C ILE A 501 13.64 -21.44 -4.57
N CYS A 502 14.61 -21.05 -3.75
CA CYS A 502 15.83 -21.85 -3.56
C CYS A 502 15.56 -23.19 -2.84
N GLY A 503 14.62 -23.21 -1.89
CA GLY A 503 14.30 -24.40 -1.09
C GLY A 503 13.45 -25.44 -1.81
N PHE A 504 12.57 -25.01 -2.71
CA PHE A 504 11.59 -25.88 -3.38
C PHE A 504 11.61 -25.82 -4.90
N GLY A 505 12.23 -24.78 -5.47
CA GLY A 505 12.39 -24.63 -6.91
C GLY A 505 13.61 -25.38 -7.40
N GLU A 506 13.47 -26.03 -8.55
CA GLU A 506 14.60 -26.55 -9.33
C GLU A 506 15.25 -25.38 -10.07
N VAL A 507 16.01 -24.55 -9.34
CA VAL A 507 16.77 -23.42 -9.91
C VAL A 507 18.11 -23.94 -10.42
N GLU A 508 18.44 -23.66 -11.67
CA GLU A 508 19.72 -24.06 -12.29
C GLU A 508 20.87 -23.14 -11.86
N ASP A 509 20.63 -21.81 -11.81
CA ASP A 509 21.63 -20.77 -11.49
C ASP A 509 21.09 -19.79 -10.43
N VAL A 510 21.19 -20.19 -9.17
CA VAL A 510 20.83 -19.33 -8.02
C VAL A 510 21.67 -18.03 -7.94
N PRO A 511 22.98 -18.04 -8.25
CA PRO A 511 23.76 -16.81 -8.38
C PRO A 511 23.19 -15.80 -9.38
N ASP A 512 22.82 -16.21 -10.61
CA ASP A 512 22.20 -15.31 -11.59
C ASP A 512 20.85 -14.79 -11.08
N LEU A 513 20.03 -15.65 -10.49
CA LEU A 513 18.77 -15.27 -9.88
C LEU A 513 18.95 -14.22 -8.78
N TRP A 514 19.98 -14.33 -7.94
CA TRP A 514 20.32 -13.29 -6.97
C TRP A 514 20.74 -11.99 -7.67
N VAL A 515 21.69 -12.05 -8.60
CA VAL A 515 22.24 -10.87 -9.29
C VAL A 515 21.15 -10.07 -9.99
N GLN A 516 20.25 -10.73 -10.72
CA GLN A 516 19.19 -10.05 -11.45
C GLN A 516 18.14 -9.39 -10.55
N HIS A 517 17.90 -9.95 -9.35
CA HIS A 517 16.85 -9.48 -8.44
C HIS A 517 17.37 -8.73 -7.21
N GLN A 518 18.69 -8.61 -7.05
CA GLN A 518 19.37 -8.03 -5.88
C GLN A 518 18.80 -6.67 -5.51
N VAL A 519 18.66 -5.77 -6.48
CA VAL A 519 18.17 -4.39 -6.25
C VAL A 519 16.81 -4.36 -5.56
N SER A 520 15.91 -5.28 -5.94
CA SER A 520 14.59 -5.40 -5.33
C SER A 520 14.63 -6.11 -3.97
N LEU A 521 15.55 -7.07 -3.81
CA LEU A 521 15.74 -7.84 -2.60
C LEU A 521 16.42 -7.04 -1.48
N CYS A 522 17.24 -6.04 -1.79
CA CYS A 522 17.97 -5.25 -0.78
C CYS A 522 17.44 -3.82 -0.59
N GLU A 523 16.36 -3.44 -1.26
CA GLU A 523 15.83 -2.07 -1.34
C GLU A 523 15.64 -1.38 0.03
N ASP A 524 15.12 -2.10 1.03
CA ASP A 524 14.89 -1.56 2.39
C ASP A 524 16.20 -1.32 3.16
N PHE A 525 17.19 -2.18 2.96
CA PHE A 525 18.51 -2.06 3.56
C PHE A 525 19.35 -0.99 2.87
N VAL A 526 19.29 -0.87 1.55
CA VAL A 526 19.95 0.22 0.81
C VAL A 526 19.41 1.59 1.24
N HIS A 527 18.09 1.71 1.45
CA HIS A 527 17.50 2.95 1.94
C HIS A 527 17.93 3.28 3.39
N ARG A 528 18.12 2.25 4.23
CA ARG A 528 18.51 2.46 5.64
C ARG A 528 20.00 2.73 5.80
N TYR A 529 20.81 2.10 4.97
CA TYR A 529 22.26 2.07 5.04
C TYR A 529 22.84 2.69 3.77
N SER A 530 23.51 1.91 2.92
CA SER A 530 24.07 2.37 1.65
C SER A 530 23.87 1.36 0.51
N GLU A 531 24.12 1.77 -0.73
CA GLU A 531 24.15 0.86 -1.89
C GLU A 531 25.24 -0.21 -1.77
N GLN A 532 26.32 0.07 -1.04
CA GLN A 532 27.45 -0.84 -0.87
C GLN A 532 27.17 -1.90 0.20
N THR A 533 26.54 -1.51 1.30
CA THR A 533 26.30 -2.39 2.47
C THR A 533 24.93 -3.04 2.44
N GLY A 534 23.93 -2.44 1.80
CA GLY A 534 22.57 -2.94 1.70
C GLY A 534 22.45 -4.40 1.21
N PRO A 535 23.16 -4.82 0.14
CA PRO A 535 23.17 -6.21 -0.31
C PRO A 535 23.66 -7.22 0.73
N HIS A 536 24.63 -6.84 1.58
CA HIS A 536 25.18 -7.72 2.63
C HIS A 536 24.14 -8.00 3.72
N TYR A 537 23.41 -6.97 4.17
CA TYR A 537 22.31 -7.15 5.11
C TYR A 537 21.16 -7.98 4.51
N ALA A 538 20.88 -7.83 3.23
CA ALA A 538 19.87 -8.64 2.53
C ALA A 538 20.26 -10.13 2.46
N LEU A 539 21.53 -10.43 2.17
CA LEU A 539 22.05 -11.80 2.18
C LEU A 539 21.99 -12.43 3.57
N ALA A 540 22.35 -11.68 4.63
CA ALA A 540 22.25 -12.19 6.00
C ALA A 540 20.79 -12.50 6.42
N ASP A 541 19.82 -11.66 6.05
CA ASP A 541 18.39 -11.94 6.25
C ASP A 541 17.94 -13.19 5.44
N ILE A 542 18.51 -13.40 4.24
CA ILE A 542 18.26 -14.61 3.44
C ILE A 542 18.86 -15.87 4.09
N GLU A 543 20.09 -15.81 4.63
CA GLU A 543 20.74 -16.95 5.32
C GLU A 543 19.86 -17.47 6.47
N GLU A 544 19.28 -16.57 7.28
CA GLU A 544 18.34 -16.96 8.34
C GLU A 544 17.10 -17.66 7.77
N LEU A 545 16.52 -17.12 6.68
CA LEU A 545 15.35 -17.72 6.03
C LEU A 545 15.64 -19.09 5.43
N LEU A 546 16.83 -19.28 4.84
CA LEU A 546 17.26 -20.55 4.22
C LEU A 546 17.45 -21.68 5.23
N THR A 547 17.71 -21.35 6.49
CA THR A 547 17.86 -22.35 7.57
C THR A 547 16.62 -23.22 7.69
N SER A 548 15.42 -22.66 7.44
CA SER A 548 14.15 -23.40 7.45
C SER A 548 14.02 -24.46 6.34
N TYR A 549 14.90 -24.41 5.34
CA TYR A 549 14.97 -25.34 4.20
C TYR A 549 16.23 -26.22 4.20
N ASN A 550 16.99 -26.24 5.30
CA ASN A 550 18.29 -26.91 5.39
C ASN A 550 19.33 -26.44 4.33
N LEU A 551 19.17 -25.22 3.83
CA LEU A 551 20.07 -24.56 2.89
C LEU A 551 20.92 -23.51 3.61
N SER A 552 21.96 -23.02 2.92
CA SER A 552 22.79 -21.88 3.33
C SER A 552 23.26 -21.13 2.10
N LEU A 553 23.70 -19.87 2.23
CA LEU A 553 24.25 -19.12 1.10
C LEU A 553 25.43 -19.86 0.47
N GLN A 554 26.27 -20.49 1.30
CA GLN A 554 27.40 -21.31 0.82
C GLN A 554 26.95 -22.49 -0.04
N LYS A 555 25.88 -23.21 0.37
CA LYS A 555 25.33 -24.33 -0.42
C LYS A 555 24.72 -23.87 -1.74
N LEU A 556 24.29 -22.62 -1.81
CA LEU A 556 23.69 -22.00 -3.00
C LEU A 556 24.70 -21.20 -3.84
N HIS A 557 26.00 -21.29 -3.53
CA HIS A 557 27.07 -20.54 -4.20
C HIS A 557 26.89 -19.01 -4.18
N LEU A 558 26.20 -18.49 -3.15
CA LEU A 558 26.03 -17.06 -2.91
C LEU A 558 27.12 -16.53 -1.96
N PRO A 559 27.42 -15.20 -2.00
CA PRO A 559 28.41 -14.61 -1.11
C PRO A 559 28.01 -14.78 0.37
N THR A 560 28.88 -15.39 1.16
CA THR A 560 28.67 -15.51 2.61
C THR A 560 28.93 -14.17 3.29
N VAL A 561 28.14 -13.85 4.31
CA VAL A 561 28.25 -12.60 5.06
C VAL A 561 28.52 -12.92 6.52
N ASP A 562 29.57 -12.32 7.08
CA ASP A 562 29.91 -12.46 8.50
C ASP A 562 29.38 -11.22 9.25
N LEU A 563 28.13 -11.30 9.73
CA LEU A 563 27.50 -10.26 10.53
C LEU A 563 27.18 -10.82 11.92
N PRO A 564 27.55 -10.13 13.02
CA PRO A 564 27.24 -10.61 14.36
C PRO A 564 25.73 -10.71 14.59
N ALA A 565 25.29 -11.76 15.31
CA ALA A 565 23.88 -12.07 15.57
C ALA A 565 23.07 -10.92 16.20
N SER A 566 23.74 -9.92 16.80
CA SER A 566 23.14 -8.71 17.36
C SER A 566 22.59 -7.71 16.32
N VAL A 567 22.85 -7.92 15.02
CA VAL A 567 22.42 -6.99 13.95
C VAL A 567 20.92 -7.06 13.63
N LEU A 568 20.23 -8.15 14.02
CA LEU A 568 18.76 -8.21 13.98
C LEU A 568 18.10 -7.31 15.03
N GLU A 569 18.83 -6.94 16.09
CA GLU A 569 18.43 -5.88 17.02
C GLU A 569 18.89 -4.52 16.49
N ARG A 570 18.06 -3.92 15.63
CA ARG A 570 17.94 -2.48 15.30
C ARG A 570 19.06 -1.56 15.81
N ALA A 571 20.31 -1.79 15.42
CA ALA A 571 21.39 -0.86 15.68
C ALA A 571 21.17 0.39 14.82
N ASN A 572 21.33 1.58 15.41
CA ASN A 572 21.12 2.87 14.75
C ASN A 572 22.30 3.28 13.83
N PHE A 573 23.20 2.35 13.49
CA PHE A 573 24.41 2.62 12.71
C PHE A 573 24.77 1.42 11.82
N ASP A 574 25.46 1.69 10.70
CA ASP A 574 25.89 0.67 9.73
C ASP A 574 27.18 -0.01 10.22
N VAL A 575 27.07 -1.25 10.68
CA VAL A 575 28.18 -2.02 11.26
C VAL A 575 29.31 -2.24 10.27
N VAL A 576 29.00 -2.48 8.99
CA VAL A 576 30.02 -2.73 7.96
C VAL A 576 30.80 -1.44 7.66
N GLU A 577 30.10 -0.31 7.55
CA GLU A 577 30.73 0.99 7.34
C GLU A 577 31.58 1.41 8.54
N GLU A 578 31.06 1.27 9.77
CA GLU A 578 31.79 1.59 10.99
C GLU A 578 32.99 0.67 11.19
N GLN A 579 32.89 -0.61 10.82
CA GLN A 579 34.04 -1.52 10.82
C GLN A 579 35.09 -1.09 9.78
N ALA A 580 34.68 -0.67 8.59
CA ALA A 580 35.61 -0.16 7.57
C ALA A 580 36.31 1.13 8.02
N LYS A 581 35.57 2.06 8.65
CA LYS A 581 36.14 3.27 9.28
C LYS A 581 37.09 2.92 10.40
N ALA A 582 36.70 2.01 11.30
CA ALA A 582 37.55 1.54 12.38
C ALA A 582 38.86 0.94 11.84
N ASN A 583 38.80 0.10 10.81
CA ASN A 583 39.99 -0.47 10.16
C ASN A 583 40.87 0.62 9.54
N SER A 584 40.28 1.57 8.83
CA SER A 584 40.99 2.70 8.23
C SER A 584 41.66 3.60 9.28
N TYR A 585 40.94 3.93 10.36
CA TYR A 585 41.47 4.74 11.46
C TYR A 585 42.55 3.99 12.23
N THR A 586 42.39 2.67 12.43
CA THR A 586 43.39 1.81 13.08
C THR A 586 44.73 1.84 12.34
N MET A 587 44.70 1.94 11.01
CA MET A 587 45.92 2.09 10.19
C MET A 587 46.61 3.44 10.37
N GLN A 588 45.88 4.48 10.80
CA GLN A 588 46.39 5.84 11.01
C GLN A 588 46.87 6.10 12.44
N LEU A 589 46.64 5.16 13.36
CA LEU A 589 47.08 5.28 14.75
C LEU A 589 48.60 5.21 14.85
N ASN A 590 49.17 6.08 15.68
CA ASN A 590 50.54 5.92 16.14
C ASN A 590 50.66 4.74 17.14
N SER A 591 51.89 4.37 17.50
CA SER A 591 52.15 3.22 18.38
C SER A 591 51.46 3.31 19.74
N GLU A 592 51.34 4.51 20.32
CA GLU A 592 50.71 4.71 21.62
C GLU A 592 49.18 4.58 21.52
N GLN A 593 48.58 5.20 20.50
CA GLN A 593 47.15 5.12 20.24
C GLN A 593 46.70 3.69 19.89
N ARG A 594 47.49 2.96 19.10
CA ARG A 594 47.21 1.56 18.75
C ARG A 594 47.22 0.67 19.99
N ASN A 595 48.19 0.86 20.90
CA ASN A 595 48.26 0.14 22.16
C ASN A 595 47.01 0.39 23.03
N VAL A 596 46.54 1.64 23.12
CA VAL A 596 45.30 1.95 23.86
C VAL A 596 44.07 1.27 23.23
N VAL A 597 43.94 1.31 21.91
CA VAL A 597 42.83 0.65 21.21
C VAL A 597 42.86 -0.87 21.40
N GLU A 598 44.03 -1.51 21.36
CA GLU A 598 44.18 -2.95 21.63
C GLU A 598 43.81 -3.32 23.07
N ILE A 599 44.19 -2.50 24.06
CA ILE A 599 43.79 -2.67 25.46
C ILE A 599 42.27 -2.59 25.60
N LEU A 600 41.63 -1.61 24.96
CA LEU A 600 40.18 -1.44 25.00
C LEU A 600 39.44 -2.61 24.31
N LEU A 601 39.87 -2.99 23.10
CA LEU A 601 39.24 -4.08 22.35
C LEU A 601 39.44 -5.42 23.07
N SER A 602 40.63 -5.69 23.62
CA SER A 602 40.85 -6.91 24.41
C SER A 602 39.99 -6.94 25.68
N ALA A 603 39.80 -5.81 26.36
CA ALA A 603 38.90 -5.72 27.51
C ALA A 603 37.43 -5.95 27.14
N VAL A 604 37.00 -5.49 25.96
CA VAL A 604 35.63 -5.67 25.46
C VAL A 604 35.38 -7.11 25.00
N TYR A 605 36.30 -7.72 24.24
CA TYR A 605 36.09 -9.04 23.64
C TYR A 605 36.47 -10.22 24.55
N ASN A 606 37.44 -10.06 25.46
CA ASN A 606 37.89 -11.16 26.33
C ASN A 606 37.18 -11.23 27.68
N ASN A 607 36.26 -10.29 27.97
CA ASN A 607 35.28 -10.30 29.06
C ASN A 607 35.74 -10.95 30.39
N ALA A 608 36.96 -10.66 30.85
CA ALA A 608 37.41 -11.03 32.17
C ALA A 608 36.72 -10.13 33.19
N ALA A 609 36.07 -10.71 34.21
CA ALA A 609 35.20 -10.00 35.13
C ALA A 609 35.90 -8.91 35.98
N ASP A 610 37.23 -8.89 36.04
CA ASP A 610 38.04 -8.07 36.95
C ASP A 610 38.88 -6.95 36.28
N THR A 611 38.70 -6.67 34.99
CA THR A 611 39.43 -5.55 34.34
C THR A 611 38.72 -4.21 34.56
N PRO A 612 39.39 -3.16 35.09
CA PRO A 612 38.78 -1.84 35.29
C PRO A 612 38.28 -1.25 33.97
N LYS A 613 36.97 -0.98 33.86
CA LYS A 613 36.31 -0.50 32.62
C LYS A 613 36.30 1.02 32.46
N CYS A 614 37.14 1.74 33.19
CA CYS A 614 37.22 3.20 33.14
C CYS A 614 38.60 3.60 32.61
N TYR A 615 38.63 4.11 31.38
CA TYR A 615 39.83 4.56 30.69
C TYR A 615 39.62 6.06 30.40
N PHE A 616 40.51 6.92 30.89
CA PHE A 616 40.49 8.37 30.65
C PHE A 616 41.60 8.77 29.70
#